data_AF-A0A0S4XEY4-F1
#
_entry.id   AF-A0A0S4XEY4-F1
#
_cell.length_a   1.000
_cell.length_b   1.000
_cell.length_c   1.000
_cell.angle_alpha   90.00
_cell.angle_beta   90.00
_cell.angle_gamma   90.00
#
_symmetry.space_group_name_H-M   'P 1'
#
loop_
_entity.id
_entity.type
_entity.pdbx_description
1 polymer ?
#
loop_
_entity_poly.entity_id
_entity_poly.type
_entity_poly.pdbx_seq_one_letter_code
_entity_poly.pdbx_strand_id
1 'polypeptide(L)'
;MSSISVENRADRDVLIAIYSPFGPITDGPVKADETKKFALGTLSIGSTLKVLAHYPVEEPHTWTATIKHTLRHQESDVIVLTGGPDGGDWRTA
;
A
#
# COMPACT_ATOMS: atom_id res chain seq x y z
N MET A 1 -10.30 2.10 -15.17
CA MET A 1 -10.54 2.65 -13.81
C MET A 1 -9.20 2.81 -13.13
N SER A 2 -8.98 3.94 -12.46
CA SER A 2 -7.77 4.22 -11.68
C SER A 2 -7.56 3.18 -10.58
N SER A 3 -6.35 2.65 -10.47
CA SER A 3 -6.04 1.60 -9.50
C SER A 3 -4.55 1.53 -9.17
N ILE A 4 -4.24 1.04 -7.98
CA ILE A 4 -2.89 0.67 -7.56
C ILE A 4 -2.86 -0.84 -7.34
N SER A 5 -1.87 -1.51 -7.89
CA SER A 5 -1.58 -2.90 -7.55
C SER A 5 -0.51 -2.93 -6.47
N VAL A 6 -0.74 -3.72 -5.42
CA VAL A 6 0.23 -3.95 -4.35
C VAL A 6 0.62 -5.41 -4.39
N GLU A 7 1.89 -5.67 -4.71
CA GLU A 7 2.52 -6.98 -4.66
C GLU A 7 3.21 -7.13 -3.30
N ASN A 8 2.72 -8.03 -2.46
CA ASN A 8 3.32 -8.31 -1.16
C ASN A 8 4.31 -9.47 -1.29
N ARG A 9 5.61 -9.17 -1.28
CA ARG A 9 6.70 -10.15 -1.17
C ARG A 9 7.26 -10.23 0.25
N ALA A 10 6.54 -9.73 1.25
CA ALA A 10 6.86 -9.99 2.63
C ALA A 10 6.44 -11.42 3.01
N ASP A 11 7.08 -11.97 4.04
CA ASP A 11 6.78 -13.28 4.64
C ASP A 11 5.49 -13.29 5.49
N ARG A 12 4.72 -12.20 5.46
CA ARG A 12 3.57 -11.96 6.33
C ARG A 12 2.50 -11.10 5.67
N ASP A 13 1.30 -11.18 6.21
CA ASP A 13 0.19 -10.32 5.81
C ASP A 13 0.47 -8.86 6.21
N VAL A 14 0.20 -7.95 5.27
CA VAL A 14 0.40 -6.50 5.47
C VAL A 14 -0.93 -5.78 5.28
N LEU A 15 -1.26 -4.89 6.21
CA LEU A 15 -2.42 -4.00 6.05
C LEU A 15 -2.00 -2.76 5.27
N ILE A 16 -2.63 -2.53 4.13
CA ILE A 16 -2.39 -1.36 3.29
C ILE A 16 -3.50 -0.36 3.49
N ALA A 17 -3.13 0.90 3.66
CA ALA A 17 -4.07 2.02 3.70
C ALA A 17 -3.64 3.10 2.69
N ILE A 18 -4.55 3.49 1.81
CA ILE A 18 -4.33 4.48 0.75
C ILE A 18 -5.16 5.71 1.05
N TYR A 19 -4.51 6.87 1.00
CA TYR A 19 -5.08 8.17 1.27
C TYR A 19 -4.89 9.09 0.07
N SER A 20 -5.91 9.89 -0.20
CA SER A 20 -5.83 11.08 -1.04
C SER A 20 -5.43 12.29 -0.17
N PRO A 21 -5.18 13.46 -0.75
CA PRO A 21 -5.00 14.70 0.02
C PRO A 21 -6.28 15.08 0.79
N PHE A 22 -7.44 14.54 0.41
CA PHE A 22 -8.74 14.85 0.99
C PHE A 22 -9.20 13.85 2.06
N GLY A 23 -8.49 12.73 2.24
CA GLY A 23 -8.85 11.71 3.22
C GLY A 23 -8.59 10.26 2.78
N PRO A 24 -8.96 9.28 3.62
CA PRO A 24 -8.81 7.85 3.32
C PRO A 24 -9.64 7.46 2.09
N ILE A 25 -9.09 6.56 1.28
CA ILE A 25 -9.73 6.06 0.07
C ILE A 25 -10.16 4.62 0.28
N THR A 26 -9.20 3.79 0.66
CA THR A 26 -9.38 2.35 0.78
C THR A 26 -8.26 1.79 1.63
N ASP A 27 -8.58 0.71 2.32
CA ASP A 27 -7.64 -0.10 3.06
C ASP A 27 -7.97 -1.58 2.89
N GLY A 28 -7.00 -2.42 3.23
CA GLY A 28 -7.24 -3.85 3.35
C GLY A 28 -5.96 -4.66 3.46
N PRO A 29 -6.08 -5.90 3.96
CA PRO A 29 -4.96 -6.81 4.03
C PRO A 29 -4.53 -7.23 2.62
N VAL A 30 -3.23 -7.40 2.45
CA VAL A 30 -2.59 -8.09 1.32
C VAL A 30 -1.82 -9.25 1.92
N LYS A 31 -2.19 -10.48 1.57
CA LYS A 31 -1.56 -11.67 2.11
C LYS A 31 -0.12 -11.79 1.66
N ALA A 32 0.70 -12.56 2.40
CA ALA A 32 2.03 -12.93 1.93
C ALA A 32 1.95 -13.55 0.52
N ASP A 33 2.88 -13.16 -0.36
CA ASP A 33 2.97 -13.57 -1.77
C ASP A 33 1.73 -13.24 -2.64
N GLU A 34 0.86 -12.32 -2.19
CA GLU A 34 -0.33 -11.89 -2.93
C GLU A 34 -0.08 -10.58 -3.68
N THR A 35 -0.64 -10.48 -4.90
CA THR A 35 -0.87 -9.18 -5.54
C THR A 35 -2.33 -8.78 -5.43
N LYS A 36 -2.59 -7.66 -4.76
CA LYS A 36 -3.94 -7.12 -4.59
C LYS A 36 -4.09 -5.78 -5.27
N LYS A 37 -5.20 -5.61 -5.98
CA LYS A 37 -5.55 -4.37 -6.67
C LYS A 37 -6.52 -3.53 -5.85
N PHE A 38 -6.15 -2.28 -5.58
CA PHE A 38 -6.96 -1.30 -4.90
C PHE A 38 -7.56 -0.32 -5.91
N ALA A 39 -8.89 -0.16 -5.88
CA ALA A 39 -9.56 0.82 -6.71
C ALA A 39 -9.39 2.23 -6.12
N LEU A 40 -8.96 3.18 -6.94
CA LEU A 40 -8.75 4.58 -6.53
C LEU A 40 -9.96 5.47 -6.79
N GLY A 41 -11.09 4.88 -7.21
CA GLY A 41 -12.32 5.59 -7.49
C GLY A 41 -12.14 6.68 -8.56
N THR A 42 -12.51 7.91 -8.20
CA THR A 42 -12.56 9.08 -9.09
C THR A 42 -11.28 9.90 -9.13
N LEU A 43 -10.18 9.41 -8.56
CA LEU A 43 -8.91 10.11 -8.61
C LEU A 43 -8.39 10.26 -10.05
N SER A 44 -8.07 11.50 -10.37
CA SER A 44 -7.50 11.87 -11.67
C SER A 44 -6.02 11.50 -11.74
N ILE A 45 -5.54 11.15 -12.92
CA ILE A 45 -4.11 10.97 -13.21
C ILE A 45 -3.35 12.23 -12.75
N GLY A 46 -2.20 12.06 -12.12
CA GLY A 46 -1.40 13.11 -11.51
C GLY A 46 -1.76 13.46 -10.06
N SER A 47 -2.85 12.92 -9.50
CA SER A 47 -3.20 13.14 -8.08
C SER A 47 -2.12 12.61 -7.15
N THR A 48 -1.82 13.35 -6.10
CA THR A 48 -0.88 12.89 -5.07
C THR A 48 -1.58 11.95 -4.10
N LEU A 49 -0.97 10.80 -3.80
CA LEU A 49 -1.50 9.79 -2.90
C LEU A 49 -0.50 9.50 -1.80
N LYS A 50 -1.01 9.12 -0.62
CA LYS A 50 -0.20 8.62 0.49
C LYS A 50 -0.57 7.17 0.71
N VAL A 51 0.42 6.28 0.62
CA VAL A 51 0.24 4.84 0.90
C VAL A 51 0.97 4.52 2.20
N LEU A 52 0.28 3.82 3.10
CA LEU A 52 0.80 3.31 4.35
C LEU A 52 0.80 1.78 4.32
N ALA A 53 1.91 1.17 4.70
CA ALA A 53 1.99 -0.25 5.01
C ALA A 53 2.14 -0.44 6.53
N HIS A 54 1.23 -1.25 7.08
CA HIS A 54 1.19 -1.62 8.47
C HIS A 54 1.56 -3.10 8.58
N TYR A 55 2.65 -3.37 9.30
CA TYR A 55 3.10 -4.73 9.57
C TYR A 55 2.63 -5.13 10.97
N PRO A 56 2.18 -6.39 11.16
CA PRO A 56 1.88 -6.91 12.48
C PRO A 56 3.20 -7.06 13.25
N VAL A 57 3.26 -6.46 14.44
CA VAL A 57 4.45 -6.48 15.30
C VAL A 57 4.30 -7.51 16.43
N GLU A 58 3.07 -7.71 16.93
CA GLU A 58 2.79 -8.68 17.99
C GLU A 58 1.32 -9.12 17.90
N GLU A 59 1.05 -10.43 18.06
CA GLU A 59 -0.30 -10.91 18.31
C GLU A 59 -0.75 -10.52 19.73
N PRO A 60 -2.01 -10.07 19.94
CA PRO A 60 -3.06 -9.87 18.96
C PRO A 60 -3.20 -8.37 18.65
N HIS A 61 -2.81 -7.96 17.44
CA HIS A 61 -3.23 -6.71 16.78
C HIS A 61 -2.45 -5.42 17.05
N THR A 62 -1.16 -5.47 17.39
CA THR A 62 -0.32 -4.27 17.31
C THR A 62 0.20 -4.10 15.89
N TRP A 63 -0.37 -3.14 15.15
CA TRP A 63 0.03 -2.77 13.80
C TRP A 63 0.93 -1.53 13.85
N THR A 64 2.21 -1.65 13.52
CA THR A 64 3.08 -0.47 13.39
C THR A 64 3.03 0.05 11.97
N ALA A 65 2.58 1.29 11.81
CA ALA A 65 2.68 2.02 10.54
C ALA A 65 4.16 2.22 10.23
N THR A 66 4.70 1.40 9.33
CA THR A 66 6.15 1.32 9.17
C THR A 66 6.62 2.21 8.05
N ILE A 67 5.85 2.31 6.96
CA ILE A 67 6.34 3.00 5.76
C ILE A 67 5.25 3.86 5.15
N LYS A 68 5.61 5.12 4.89
CA LYS A 68 4.79 6.14 4.26
C LYS A 68 5.43 6.53 2.94
N HIS A 69 4.71 6.31 1.84
CA HIS A 69 5.16 6.78 0.53
C HIS A 69 4.17 7.77 -0.07
N THR A 70 4.70 8.74 -0.81
CA THR A 70 3.90 9.74 -1.53
C THR A 70 4.06 9.52 -3.03
N LEU A 71 2.99 9.10 -3.68
CA LEU A 71 2.94 8.74 -5.10
C LEU A 71 2.21 9.80 -5.90
N ARG A 72 2.56 9.96 -7.18
CA ARG A 72 1.70 10.63 -8.17
C ARG A 72 1.00 9.55 -8.98
N HIS A 73 -0.33 9.52 -8.89
CA HIS A 73 -1.18 8.55 -9.57
C HIS A 73 -0.92 8.52 -11.09
N GLN A 74 -0.59 7.36 -11.64
CA GLN A 74 -0.47 7.11 -13.09
C GLN A 74 -1.64 6.26 -13.59
N GLU A 75 -1.74 6.00 -14.90
CA GLU A 75 -2.79 5.08 -15.41
C GLU A 75 -2.71 3.68 -14.80
N SER A 76 -1.53 3.26 -14.33
CA SER A 76 -1.31 2.05 -13.54
C SER A 76 -0.07 2.21 -12.67
N ASP A 77 -0.25 2.21 -11.35
CA ASP A 77 0.85 2.17 -10.39
C ASP A 77 0.98 0.75 -9.80
N VAL A 78 2.22 0.27 -9.69
CA VAL A 78 2.55 -0.97 -8.98
C VAL A 78 3.44 -0.63 -7.80
N ILE A 79 3.12 -1.21 -6.66
CA ILE A 79 3.87 -1.13 -5.41
C ILE A 79 4.32 -2.53 -5.08
N VAL A 80 5.63 -2.75 -5.01
CA VAL A 80 6.20 -3.99 -4.48
C VAL A 80 6.62 -3.76 -3.04
N LEU A 81 6.11 -4.58 -2.12
CA LEU A 81 6.52 -4.59 -0.71
C LEU A 81 7.54 -5.73 -0.53
N THR A 82 8.73 -5.41 -0.05
CA THR A 82 9.80 -6.41 0.12
C THR A 82 10.41 -6.33 1.51
N GLY A 83 10.31 -7.38 2.32
CA GLY A 83 10.96 -7.41 3.64
C GLY A 83 9.98 -7.25 4.81
N GLY A 84 10.46 -6.68 5.91
CA GLY A 84 9.77 -6.67 7.21
C GLY A 84 9.45 -5.26 7.75
N PRO A 85 9.06 -5.16 9.03
CA PRO A 85 8.69 -3.91 9.70
C PRO A 85 9.85 -2.91 9.90
N ASP A 86 11.05 -3.19 9.40
CA ASP A 86 12.21 -2.28 9.47
C ASP A 86 12.74 -1.87 8.10
N GLY A 87 12.19 -2.40 7.01
CA GLY A 87 12.79 -2.20 5.69
C GLY A 87 12.01 -2.90 4.60
N GLY A 88 11.07 -2.16 4.02
CA GLY A 88 10.37 -2.42 2.77
C GLY A 88 11.03 -1.66 1.62
N ASP A 89 11.57 -2.29 0.57
CA ASP A 89 11.96 -1.54 -0.65
C ASP A 89 10.71 -1.29 -1.50
N TRP A 90 10.36 -0.01 -1.70
CA TRP A 90 9.20 0.41 -2.50
C TRP A 90 9.68 0.76 -3.90
N ARG A 91 9.18 0.05 -4.90
CA ARG A 91 9.45 0.35 -6.30
C ARG A 91 8.16 0.73 -7.01
N THR A 92 8.17 1.92 -7.60
CA THR A 92 7.23 2.31 -8.65
C THR A 92 7.78 1.75 -9.96
N ALA A 93 7.09 0.78 -10.55
CA ALA A 93 7.43 0.26 -11.88
C ALA A 93 7.04 1.25 -12.98
#